data_AF-A0A961LC64-F1
#
_entry.id   AF-A0A961LC64-F1
#
_cell.length_a   1.000
_cell.length_b   1.000
_cell.length_c   1.000
_cell.angle_alpha   90.00
_cell.angle_beta   90.00
_cell.angle_gamma   90.00
#
_symmetry.space_group_name_H-M   'P 1'
#
loop_
_entity.id
_entity.type
_entity.pdbx_description
1 polymer ?
#
loop_
_entity_poly.entity_id
_entity_poly.type
_entity_poly.pdbx_seq_one_letter_code
_entity_poly.pdbx_strand_id
1 'polypeptide(L)'
;MTAFGLKDMIYGKAFMRKVLTEGLDGEKSFALQLADTRFREFAEAFNFARYGSSATAFDRAQKGTVDRYMRIQLEADAGQTDEGIRLALYFQRKAPAVTSVYGIMADPALYKVVQTALGLPAAFSGVDIDRQADVIISRIALEDLQDTEKLDKLIVRFTAQWQATSNPTATVPPQIGLSGSLLATFDNSLLLNMQTLKSAR
;
A
#
# COMPACT_ATOMS: atom_id res chain seq x y z
N MET A 1 5.04 15.61 0.41
CA MET A 1 5.24 14.69 1.56
C MET A 1 4.11 13.67 1.70
N THR A 2 2.83 14.07 1.66
CA THR A 2 1.68 13.13 1.71
C THR A 2 1.75 12.01 0.69
N ALA A 3 2.10 12.30 -0.57
CA ALA A 3 2.25 11.30 -1.64
C ALA A 3 3.27 10.18 -1.33
N PHE A 4 4.19 10.44 -0.40
CA PHE A 4 5.24 9.50 0.01
C PHE A 4 4.95 8.92 1.41
N GLY A 5 3.74 9.11 1.94
CA GLY A 5 3.38 8.68 3.29
C GLY A 5 4.07 9.47 4.41
N LEU A 6 4.74 10.59 4.09
CA LEU A 6 5.49 11.41 5.05
C LEU A 6 4.65 12.59 5.58
N LYS A 7 3.32 12.49 5.58
CA LYS A 7 2.42 13.58 6.01
C LYS A 7 2.72 14.01 7.46
N ASP A 8 2.90 13.05 8.35
CA ASP A 8 3.11 13.35 9.77
C ASP A 8 4.49 13.94 10.04
N MET A 9 5.42 13.85 9.08
CA MET A 9 6.77 14.41 9.17
C MET A 9 6.87 15.84 8.63
N ILE A 10 5.75 16.49 8.28
CA ILE A 10 5.75 17.85 7.72
C ILE A 10 6.43 18.88 8.64
N TYR A 11 6.38 18.69 9.96
CA TYR A 11 7.06 19.55 10.92
C TYR A 11 8.60 19.48 10.81
N GLY A 12 9.14 18.37 10.33
CA GLY A 12 10.57 18.07 10.23
C GLY A 12 11.28 18.78 9.06
N LYS A 13 11.08 20.09 8.87
CA LYS A 13 11.60 20.83 7.71
C LYS A 13 13.13 20.75 7.57
N ALA A 14 13.87 20.85 8.67
CA ALA A 14 15.33 20.74 8.64
C ALA A 14 15.80 19.32 8.26
N PHE A 15 15.11 18.30 8.80
CA PHE A 15 15.35 16.90 8.47
C PHE A 15 15.12 16.63 6.98
N MET A 16 13.98 17.07 6.44
CA MET A 16 13.67 16.92 5.02
C MET A 16 14.60 17.71 4.11
N ARG A 17 15.03 18.91 4.55
CA ARG A 17 16.05 19.67 3.82
C ARG A 17 17.33 18.84 3.73
N LYS A 18 17.80 18.25 4.84
CA LYS A 18 18.99 17.39 4.85
C LYS A 18 18.85 16.20 3.91
N VAL A 19 17.70 15.51 3.93
CA VAL A 19 17.38 14.41 3.01
C VAL A 19 17.53 14.83 1.54
N LEU A 20 17.00 16.01 1.17
CA LEU A 20 17.06 16.51 -0.21
C LEU A 20 18.43 17.06 -0.60
N THR A 21 19.14 17.69 0.34
CA THR A 21 20.45 18.32 0.10
C THR A 21 21.56 17.28 -0.03
N GLU A 22 21.56 16.21 0.77
CA GLU A 22 22.56 15.14 0.66
C GLU A 22 22.24 14.12 -0.45
N GLY A 23 21.00 14.09 -0.94
CA GLY A 23 20.58 13.24 -2.06
C GLY A 23 20.82 11.75 -1.80
N LEU A 24 21.20 11.03 -2.86
CA LEU A 24 21.39 9.57 -2.85
C LEU A 24 22.71 9.10 -3.48
N ASP A 25 23.48 9.99 -4.11
CA ASP A 25 24.67 9.59 -4.87
C ASP A 25 25.87 9.26 -3.98
N GLY A 26 25.87 9.71 -2.71
CA GLY A 26 26.91 9.36 -1.76
C GLY A 26 26.59 8.06 -1.04
N GLU A 27 27.56 7.16 -0.90
CA GLU A 27 27.40 5.88 -0.15
C GLU A 27 26.93 6.09 1.30
N LYS A 28 27.23 7.27 1.87
CA LYS A 28 26.83 7.67 3.23
C LYS A 28 25.77 8.76 3.24
N SER A 29 25.08 9.02 2.14
CA SER A 29 24.01 10.03 2.09
C SER A 29 22.97 9.76 3.17
N PHE A 30 22.56 10.80 3.88
CA PHE A 30 21.68 10.70 5.05
C PHE A 30 20.45 9.83 4.82
N ALA A 31 19.77 9.96 3.67
CA ALA A 31 18.58 9.19 3.36
C ALA A 31 18.84 7.67 3.29
N LEU A 32 20.04 7.25 2.88
CA LEU A 32 20.42 5.82 2.79
C LEU A 32 20.61 5.17 4.16
N GLN A 33 20.91 5.97 5.19
CA GLN A 33 21.13 5.52 6.56
C GLN A 33 19.83 5.38 7.36
N LEU A 34 18.71 5.89 6.84
CA LEU A 34 17.42 5.82 7.52
C LEU A 34 16.79 4.44 7.35
N ALA A 35 16.23 3.93 8.45
CA ALA A 35 15.46 2.68 8.44
C ALA A 35 14.21 2.83 7.56
N ASP A 36 13.54 3.98 7.63
CA ASP A 36 12.36 4.29 6.83
C ASP A 36 12.74 4.62 5.38
N THR A 37 12.43 3.68 4.47
CA THR A 37 12.71 3.81 3.03
C THR A 37 12.00 4.99 2.37
N ARG A 38 10.90 5.50 2.94
CA ARG A 38 10.10 6.57 2.34
C ARG A 38 10.91 7.85 2.14
N PHE A 39 11.92 8.10 2.98
CA PHE A 39 12.83 9.23 2.80
C PHE A 39 13.75 9.06 1.60
N ARG A 40 14.20 7.82 1.31
CA ARG A 40 14.94 7.49 0.09
C ARG A 40 14.06 7.70 -1.14
N GLU A 41 12.84 7.18 -1.14
CA GLU A 41 11.88 7.37 -2.25
C GLU A 41 11.60 8.85 -2.51
N PHE A 42 11.49 9.65 -1.44
CA PHE A 42 11.28 11.09 -1.55
C PHE A 42 12.50 11.80 -2.13
N ALA A 43 13.70 11.49 -1.64
CA ALA A 43 14.96 12.03 -2.18
C ALA A 43 15.17 11.62 -3.64
N GLU A 44 14.81 10.39 -3.99
CA GLU A 44 14.88 9.87 -5.35
C GLU A 44 13.94 10.62 -6.27
N ALA A 45 12.69 10.87 -5.86
CA ALA A 45 11.72 11.61 -6.66
C ALA A 45 12.15 13.07 -6.89
N PHE A 46 12.75 13.71 -5.88
CA PHE A 46 13.16 15.12 -5.92
C PHE A 46 14.69 15.28 -5.73
N ASN A 47 15.49 14.64 -6.58
CA ASN A 47 16.94 14.59 -6.41
C ASN A 47 17.63 15.91 -6.83
N PHE A 48 17.46 16.94 -6.01
CA PHE A 48 18.08 18.26 -6.18
C PHE A 48 19.60 18.21 -6.06
N ALA A 49 20.15 17.31 -5.23
CA ALA A 49 21.59 17.14 -5.08
C ALA A 49 22.27 16.80 -6.41
N ARG A 50 21.66 15.93 -7.22
CA ARG A 50 22.19 15.52 -8.52
C ARG A 50 21.83 16.45 -9.66
N TYR A 51 20.57 16.91 -9.69
CA TYR A 51 20.00 17.58 -10.88
C TYR A 51 19.72 19.07 -10.69
N GLY A 52 19.99 19.63 -9.50
CA GLY A 52 19.66 21.02 -9.18
C GLY A 52 18.18 21.33 -9.44
N SER A 53 17.88 22.50 -9.99
CA SER A 53 16.51 22.93 -10.31
C SER A 53 15.80 22.03 -11.31
N SER A 54 16.53 21.31 -12.19
CA SER A 54 15.95 20.38 -13.16
C SER A 54 15.30 19.15 -12.51
N ALA A 55 15.55 18.90 -11.22
CA ALA A 55 14.93 17.79 -10.48
C ALA A 55 13.39 17.80 -10.56
N THR A 56 12.76 18.97 -10.70
CA THR A 56 11.29 19.11 -10.80
C THR A 56 10.73 18.95 -12.21
N ALA A 57 11.60 18.83 -13.22
CA ALA A 57 11.18 18.60 -14.61
C ALA A 57 10.97 17.11 -14.92
N PHE A 58 11.46 16.20 -14.07
CA PHE A 58 11.32 14.76 -14.29
C PHE A 58 9.89 14.28 -13.99
N ASP A 59 9.42 13.30 -14.79
CA ASP A 59 8.10 12.68 -14.60
C ASP A 59 7.89 12.15 -13.19
N ARG A 60 8.92 11.54 -12.58
CA ARG A 60 8.87 11.06 -11.18
C ARG A 60 8.52 12.16 -10.17
N ALA A 61 8.97 13.39 -10.40
CA ALA A 61 8.71 14.54 -9.55
C ALA A 61 7.33 15.13 -9.81
N GLN A 62 6.89 15.13 -11.08
CA GLN A 62 5.59 15.66 -11.50
C GLN A 62 4.50 14.57 -11.43
N LYS A 63 4.24 13.91 -12.57
CA LYS A 63 3.21 12.89 -12.73
C LYS A 63 3.31 11.79 -11.67
N GLY A 64 4.51 11.30 -11.39
CA GLY A 64 4.76 10.28 -10.37
C GLY A 64 4.30 10.70 -8.97
N THR A 65 4.54 11.95 -8.58
CA THR A 65 4.06 12.48 -7.29
C THR A 65 2.53 12.62 -7.28
N VAL A 66 1.94 13.11 -8.37
CA VAL A 66 0.48 13.25 -8.49
C VAL A 66 -0.20 11.88 -8.42
N ASP A 67 0.27 10.91 -9.20
CA ASP A 67 -0.28 9.55 -9.23
C ASP A 67 -0.17 8.87 -7.86
N ARG A 68 0.96 9.06 -7.15
CA ARG A 68 1.13 8.58 -5.76
C ARG A 68 0.17 9.27 -4.80
N TYR A 69 0.03 10.59 -4.90
CA TYR A 69 -0.89 11.35 -4.06
C TYR A 69 -2.34 10.89 -4.24
N MET A 70 -2.79 10.74 -5.49
CA MET A 70 -4.14 10.28 -5.80
C MET A 70 -4.41 8.89 -5.23
N ARG A 71 -3.44 7.96 -5.30
CA ARG A 71 -3.58 6.64 -4.67
C ARG A 71 -3.69 6.71 -3.15
N ILE A 72 -2.85 7.52 -2.49
CA ILE A 72 -2.92 7.71 -1.04
C ILE A 72 -4.28 8.28 -0.62
N GLN A 73 -4.82 9.24 -1.37
CA GLN A 73 -6.13 9.79 -1.08
C GLN A 73 -7.24 8.76 -1.31
N LEU A 74 -7.18 7.99 -2.40
CA LEU A 74 -8.11 6.90 -2.64
C LEU A 74 -8.12 5.88 -1.49
N GLU A 75 -6.93 5.47 -1.01
CA GLU A 75 -6.81 4.58 0.15
C GLU A 75 -7.41 5.20 1.42
N ALA A 76 -7.16 6.49 1.68
CA ALA A 76 -7.69 7.19 2.84
C ALA A 76 -9.22 7.34 2.79
N ASP A 77 -9.76 7.74 1.65
CA ASP A 77 -11.20 7.89 1.40
C ASP A 77 -11.92 6.54 1.48
N ALA A 78 -11.33 5.51 0.87
CA ALA A 78 -11.83 4.13 1.00
C ALA A 78 -11.88 3.69 2.45
N GLY A 79 -10.83 4.00 3.24
CA GLY A 79 -10.77 3.66 4.66
C GLY A 79 -11.80 4.35 5.54
N GLN A 80 -12.36 5.49 5.12
CA GLN A 80 -13.50 6.11 5.80
C GLN A 80 -14.80 5.35 5.55
N THR A 81 -14.87 4.58 4.46
CA THR A 81 -16.06 3.81 4.06
C THR A 81 -15.96 2.36 4.54
N ASP A 82 -14.86 1.67 4.22
CA ASP A 82 -14.60 0.27 4.57
C ASP A 82 -13.09 0.04 4.73
N GLU A 83 -12.71 -0.38 5.93
CA GLU A 83 -11.33 -0.71 6.30
C GLU A 83 -10.73 -1.81 5.39
N GLY A 84 -11.54 -2.79 4.98
CA GLY A 84 -11.12 -3.86 4.08
C GLY A 84 -10.74 -3.34 2.69
N ILE A 85 -11.45 -2.34 2.16
CA ILE A 85 -11.08 -1.73 0.87
C ILE A 85 -9.72 -1.03 1.00
N ARG A 86 -9.50 -0.28 2.08
CA ARG A 86 -8.20 0.37 2.33
C ARG A 86 -7.08 -0.67 2.40
N LEU A 87 -7.29 -1.75 3.15
CA LEU A 87 -6.31 -2.83 3.31
C LEU A 87 -6.00 -3.51 1.96
N ALA A 88 -7.01 -3.78 1.14
CA ALA A 88 -6.83 -4.37 -0.19
C ALA A 88 -6.00 -3.46 -1.12
N LEU A 89 -6.34 -2.17 -1.20
CA LEU A 89 -5.60 -1.19 -2.02
C LEU A 89 -4.17 -1.01 -1.53
N TYR A 90 -3.98 -0.94 -0.21
CA TYR A 90 -2.64 -0.85 0.40
C TYR A 90 -1.81 -2.10 0.07
N PHE A 91 -2.39 -3.29 0.22
CA PHE A 91 -1.72 -4.55 -0.09
C PHE A 91 -1.32 -4.63 -1.56
N GLN A 92 -2.24 -4.30 -2.49
CA GLN A 92 -1.96 -4.26 -3.93
C GLN A 92 -0.76 -3.35 -4.25
N ARG A 93 -0.65 -2.21 -3.56
CA ARG A 93 0.43 -1.25 -3.78
C ARG A 93 1.77 -1.71 -3.20
N LYS A 94 1.77 -2.35 -2.03
CA LYS A 94 2.97 -2.59 -1.22
C LYS A 94 3.51 -4.01 -1.33
N ALA A 95 2.64 -5.02 -1.49
CA ALA A 95 3.03 -6.42 -1.53
C ALA A 95 4.09 -6.75 -2.62
N PRO A 96 4.05 -6.20 -3.85
CA PRO A 96 5.06 -6.51 -4.88
C PRO A 96 6.49 -6.09 -4.50
N ALA A 97 6.63 -5.10 -3.62
CA ALA A 97 7.94 -4.60 -3.19
C ALA A 97 8.53 -5.41 -2.02
N VAL A 98 7.78 -6.36 -1.46
CA VAL A 98 8.23 -7.16 -0.31
C VAL A 98 9.05 -8.36 -0.78
N THR A 99 10.23 -8.52 -0.20
CA THR A 99 11.21 -9.55 -0.59
C THR A 99 11.45 -10.59 0.50
N SER A 100 10.71 -10.55 1.61
CA SER A 100 10.72 -11.61 2.62
C SER A 100 9.38 -11.73 3.34
N VAL A 101 9.06 -12.93 3.84
CA VAL A 101 7.86 -13.13 4.68
C VAL A 101 7.91 -12.30 5.95
N TYR A 102 9.08 -12.14 6.57
CA TYR A 102 9.25 -11.25 7.71
C TYR A 102 8.94 -9.78 7.34
N GLY A 103 9.18 -9.35 6.10
CA GLY A 103 8.77 -8.04 5.60
C GLY A 103 7.26 -7.87 5.53
N ILE A 104 6.51 -8.93 5.19
CA ILE A 104 5.03 -8.93 5.27
C ILE A 104 4.60 -8.79 6.72
N MET A 105 5.21 -9.56 7.63
CA MET A 105 4.87 -9.58 9.05
C MET A 105 5.24 -8.29 9.79
N ALA A 106 6.27 -7.59 9.31
CA ALA A 106 6.72 -6.31 9.86
C ALA A 106 5.78 -5.14 9.52
N ASP A 107 4.97 -5.25 8.46
CA ASP A 107 3.94 -4.28 8.12
C ASP A 107 2.57 -4.77 8.62
N PRO A 108 1.97 -4.12 9.63
CA PRO A 108 0.71 -4.58 10.21
C PRO A 108 -0.44 -4.68 9.21
N ALA A 109 -0.49 -3.81 8.19
CA ALA A 109 -1.54 -3.85 7.18
C ALA A 109 -1.33 -5.02 6.21
N LEU A 110 -0.08 -5.29 5.81
CA LEU A 110 0.22 -6.45 4.97
C LEU A 110 -0.05 -7.76 5.71
N TYR A 111 0.42 -7.85 6.94
CA TYR A 111 0.21 -9.02 7.79
C TYR A 111 -1.29 -9.26 8.04
N LYS A 112 -2.07 -8.21 8.30
CA LYS A 112 -3.52 -8.33 8.49
C LYS A 112 -4.22 -8.90 7.26
N VAL A 113 -3.85 -8.45 6.06
CA VAL A 113 -4.42 -8.97 4.81
C VAL A 113 -4.08 -10.43 4.62
N VAL A 114 -2.83 -10.84 4.84
CA VAL A 114 -2.41 -12.25 4.74
C VAL A 114 -3.11 -13.12 5.77
N GLN A 115 -3.15 -12.68 7.03
CA GLN A 115 -3.82 -13.37 8.12
C GLN A 115 -5.30 -13.61 7.79
N THR A 116 -6.00 -12.58 7.32
CA THR A 116 -7.40 -12.70 6.89
C THR A 116 -7.53 -13.56 5.64
N ALA A 117 -6.73 -13.37 4.59
CA ALA A 117 -6.81 -14.19 3.37
C ALA A 117 -6.62 -15.69 3.62
N LEU A 118 -5.81 -16.05 4.62
CA LEU A 118 -5.55 -17.42 5.03
C LEU A 118 -6.55 -17.95 6.07
N GLY A 119 -7.51 -17.13 6.51
CA GLY A 119 -8.48 -17.51 7.54
C GLY A 119 -7.83 -17.74 8.92
N LEU A 120 -6.68 -17.14 9.18
CA LEU A 120 -5.95 -17.30 10.44
C LEU A 120 -6.61 -16.42 11.52
N PRO A 121 -6.85 -16.96 12.74
CA PRO A 121 -7.48 -16.20 13.81
C PRO A 121 -6.55 -15.11 14.36
N ALA A 122 -7.12 -14.08 15.00
CA ALA A 122 -6.35 -12.98 15.60
C ALA A 122 -5.29 -13.46 16.62
N ALA A 123 -5.57 -14.55 17.35
CA ALA A 123 -4.65 -15.15 18.30
C ALA A 123 -3.37 -15.70 17.66
N PHE A 124 -3.36 -15.91 16.33
CA PHE A 124 -2.19 -16.39 15.60
C PHE A 124 -0.99 -15.44 15.72
N SER A 125 -1.22 -14.13 15.90
CA SER A 125 -0.17 -13.14 16.10
C SER A 125 0.65 -13.36 17.39
N GLY A 126 0.13 -14.15 18.34
CA GLY A 126 0.84 -14.52 19.58
C GLY A 126 1.67 -15.79 19.48
N VAL A 127 1.65 -16.49 18.35
CA VAL A 127 2.49 -17.67 18.09
C VAL A 127 3.94 -17.23 17.88
N ASP A 128 4.89 -18.13 18.08
CA ASP A 128 6.30 -17.88 17.75
C ASP A 128 6.46 -17.38 16.30
N ILE A 129 7.32 -16.38 16.10
CA ILE A 129 7.47 -15.66 14.82
C ILE A 129 7.89 -16.60 13.68
N ASP A 130 8.74 -17.58 13.95
CA ASP A 130 9.23 -18.50 12.92
C ASP A 130 8.13 -19.49 12.53
N ARG A 131 7.33 -19.94 13.49
CA ARG A 131 6.15 -20.76 13.22
C ARG A 131 5.09 -20.02 12.42
N GLN A 132 4.90 -18.74 12.69
CA GLN A 132 4.01 -17.91 11.87
C GLN A 132 4.53 -17.82 10.44
N ALA A 133 5.82 -17.58 10.27
CA ALA A 133 6.46 -17.52 8.95
C ALA A 133 6.30 -18.83 8.19
N ASP A 134 6.55 -19.98 8.82
CA ASP A 134 6.40 -21.31 8.22
C ASP A 134 4.98 -21.53 7.66
N VAL A 135 3.95 -21.16 8.43
CA VAL A 135 2.55 -21.28 8.00
C VAL A 135 2.28 -20.39 6.79
N ILE A 136 2.76 -19.14 6.80
CA ILE A 136 2.56 -18.22 5.67
C ILE A 136 3.28 -18.74 4.42
N ILE A 137 4.56 -19.14 4.53
CA ILE A 137 5.36 -19.68 3.42
C ILE A 137 4.71 -20.94 2.82
N SER A 138 4.11 -21.79 3.66
CA SER A 138 3.44 -23.00 3.19
C SER A 138 2.16 -22.73 2.37
N ARG A 139 1.61 -21.51 2.42
CA ARG A 139 0.32 -21.14 1.80
C ARG A 139 0.44 -20.07 0.74
N ILE A 140 1.47 -19.23 0.81
CA ILE A 140 1.71 -18.10 -0.10
C ILE A 140 3.17 -18.15 -0.52
N ALA A 141 3.41 -18.37 -1.80
CA ALA A 141 4.74 -18.18 -2.38
C ALA A 141 5.02 -16.68 -2.51
N LEU A 142 6.21 -16.24 -2.12
CA LEU A 142 6.54 -14.82 -2.09
C LEU A 142 6.57 -14.21 -3.49
N GLU A 143 6.96 -15.02 -4.47
CA GLU A 143 6.99 -14.68 -5.89
C GLU A 143 5.58 -14.37 -6.43
N ASP A 144 4.54 -14.97 -5.83
CA ASP A 144 3.15 -14.73 -6.22
C ASP A 144 2.68 -13.31 -5.87
N LEU A 145 3.36 -12.61 -4.95
CA LEU A 145 3.06 -11.21 -4.64
C LEU A 145 3.58 -10.23 -5.71
N GLN A 146 4.53 -10.68 -6.53
CA GLN A 146 5.10 -9.91 -7.63
C GLN A 146 4.35 -10.17 -8.95
N ASP A 147 3.66 -11.31 -9.03
CA ASP A 147 2.78 -11.64 -10.14
C ASP A 147 1.43 -10.94 -9.98
N THR A 148 1.08 -10.07 -10.93
CA THR A 148 -0.15 -9.27 -10.85
C THR A 148 -1.41 -10.14 -10.78
N GLU A 149 -1.49 -11.22 -11.54
CA GLU A 149 -2.69 -12.06 -11.58
C GLU A 149 -2.87 -12.86 -10.29
N LYS A 150 -1.76 -13.36 -9.72
CA LYS A 150 -1.80 -14.11 -8.46
C LYS A 150 -2.04 -13.19 -7.26
N LEU A 151 -1.45 -12.00 -7.25
CA LEU A 151 -1.72 -10.97 -6.27
C LEU A 151 -3.20 -10.61 -6.26
N ASP A 152 -3.79 -10.40 -7.44
CA ASP A 152 -5.20 -10.10 -7.61
C ASP A 152 -6.09 -11.23 -7.05
N LYS A 153 -5.75 -12.49 -7.32
CA LYS A 153 -6.45 -13.65 -6.73
C LYS A 153 -6.35 -13.70 -5.21
N LEU A 154 -5.20 -13.33 -4.63
CA LEU A 154 -5.02 -13.28 -3.19
C LEU A 154 -5.87 -12.16 -2.56
N ILE A 155 -5.93 -11.00 -3.21
CA ILE A 155 -6.80 -9.89 -2.80
C ILE A 155 -8.26 -10.33 -2.85
N VAL A 156 -8.71 -11.03 -3.90
CA VAL A 156 -10.09 -11.55 -3.97
C VAL A 156 -10.40 -12.52 -2.83
N ARG A 157 -9.46 -13.39 -2.45
CA ARG A 157 -9.62 -14.26 -1.27
C ARG A 157 -9.73 -13.46 0.03
N PHE A 158 -8.87 -12.45 0.19
CA PHE A 158 -8.93 -11.54 1.33
C PHE A 158 -10.29 -10.87 1.44
N THR A 159 -10.81 -10.28 0.36
CA THR A 159 -12.07 -9.53 0.40
C THR A 159 -13.26 -10.43 0.70
N ALA A 160 -13.29 -11.64 0.13
CA ALA A 160 -14.30 -12.64 0.45
C ALA A 160 -14.27 -13.04 1.94
N GLN A 161 -13.09 -13.30 2.50
CA GLN A 161 -12.97 -13.64 3.92
C GLN A 161 -13.30 -12.45 4.82
N TRP A 162 -12.86 -11.25 4.45
CA TRP A 162 -13.14 -10.02 5.18
C TRP A 162 -14.65 -9.81 5.29
N GLN A 163 -15.38 -9.87 4.17
CA GLN A 163 -16.85 -9.72 4.17
C GLN A 163 -17.53 -10.76 5.05
N ALA A 164 -17.10 -12.03 4.97
CA ALA A 164 -17.66 -13.10 5.79
C ALA A 164 -17.47 -12.85 7.30
N THR A 165 -16.32 -12.29 7.71
CA THR A 165 -16.02 -12.03 9.13
C THR A 165 -16.55 -10.70 9.65
N SER A 166 -16.63 -9.69 8.78
CA SER A 166 -16.96 -8.31 9.15
C SER A 166 -18.46 -8.02 9.03
N ASN A 167 -19.20 -8.77 8.20
CA ASN A 167 -20.62 -8.57 7.98
C ASN A 167 -21.37 -9.89 7.70
N PRO A 168 -21.58 -10.75 8.71
CA PRO A 168 -22.17 -12.10 8.54
C PRO A 168 -23.64 -12.10 8.05
N THR A 169 -24.29 -10.94 7.93
CA THR A 169 -25.69 -10.78 7.50
C THR A 169 -25.87 -10.29 6.06
N ALA A 170 -24.80 -10.02 5.31
CA ALA A 170 -24.90 -9.56 3.92
C ALA A 170 -24.92 -10.73 2.92
N THR A 171 -26.12 -11.23 2.61
CA THR A 171 -26.39 -12.21 1.54
C THR A 171 -26.35 -11.57 0.14
N VAL A 172 -25.27 -10.88 -0.22
CA VAL A 172 -25.06 -10.43 -1.60
C VAL A 172 -23.96 -11.30 -2.22
N PRO A 173 -24.28 -12.20 -3.18
CA PRO A 173 -23.25 -12.97 -3.86
C PRO A 173 -22.30 -12.02 -4.61
N PRO A 174 -20.97 -12.20 -4.50
CA PRO A 174 -20.00 -11.36 -5.21
C PRO A 174 -20.23 -11.52 -6.72
N GLN A 175 -20.72 -10.46 -7.35
CA GLN A 175 -20.90 -10.42 -8.79
C GLN A 175 -19.51 -10.20 -9.43
N ILE A 176 -18.82 -11.31 -9.72
CA ILE A 176 -17.52 -11.30 -10.38
C ILE A 176 -17.75 -11.06 -11.88
N GLY A 177 -17.67 -9.81 -12.31
CA GLY A 177 -17.61 -9.46 -13.73
C GLY A 177 -16.25 -9.84 -14.31
N LEU A 178 -16.20 -10.86 -15.17
CA LEU A 178 -15.00 -11.45 -15.81
C LEU A 178 -14.22 -10.52 -16.77
N SER A 179 -14.41 -9.20 -16.68
CA SER A 179 -13.77 -8.22 -17.58
C SER A 179 -13.61 -6.83 -16.98
N GLY A 180 -13.81 -6.65 -15.66
CA GLY A 180 -13.70 -5.35 -14.98
C GLY A 180 -12.66 -5.40 -13.87
N SER A 181 -11.86 -4.33 -13.75
CA SER A 181 -10.93 -4.04 -12.65
C SER A 181 -11.39 -4.59 -11.31
N LEU A 182 -10.48 -5.03 -10.44
CA LEU A 182 -10.74 -5.48 -9.04
C LEU A 182 -11.61 -4.54 -8.20
N LEU A 183 -11.75 -3.29 -8.64
CA LEU A 183 -12.69 -2.31 -8.11
C LEU A 183 -14.16 -2.70 -8.34
N ALA A 184 -14.49 -3.59 -9.28
CA ALA A 184 -15.83 -4.01 -9.65
C ALA A 184 -16.61 -4.67 -8.50
N THR A 185 -15.94 -5.44 -7.64
CA THR A 185 -16.56 -6.03 -6.44
C THR A 185 -16.81 -5.01 -5.33
N PHE A 186 -16.15 -3.84 -5.40
CA PHE A 186 -16.35 -2.69 -4.52
C PHE A 186 -17.02 -1.50 -5.23
N ASP A 187 -17.39 -1.65 -6.51
CA ASP A 187 -17.61 -0.51 -7.41
C ASP A 187 -18.91 0.19 -7.09
N ASN A 188 -19.91 -0.53 -6.58
CA ASN A 188 -21.18 0.10 -6.27
C ASN A 188 -21.01 1.21 -5.22
N SER A 189 -20.12 1.05 -4.23
CA SER A 189 -19.87 2.10 -3.24
C SER A 189 -18.89 3.18 -3.74
N LEU A 190 -17.89 2.81 -4.54
CA LEU A 190 -16.91 3.75 -5.09
C LEU A 190 -17.48 4.63 -6.22
N LEU A 191 -18.28 4.07 -7.14
CA LEU A 191 -18.94 4.82 -8.22
C LEU A 191 -19.97 5.82 -7.69
N LEU A 192 -20.71 5.46 -6.63
CA LEU A 192 -21.63 6.38 -5.95
C LEU A 192 -20.88 7.56 -5.32
N ASN A 193 -19.72 7.31 -4.69
CA ASN A 193 -18.91 8.36 -4.07
C ASN A 193 -18.15 9.23 -5.09
N MET A 194 -17.82 8.71 -6.27
CA MET A 194 -17.25 9.53 -7.35
C MET A 194 -18.30 10.43 -8.02
N GLN A 195 -19.58 10.05 -8.04
CA GLN A 195 -20.65 10.91 -8.53
C GLN A 195 -20.91 12.10 -7.60
N THR A 196 -20.86 11.91 -6.27
CA THR A 196 -21.05 13.00 -5.30
C THR A 196 -19.89 14.02 -5.31
N LEU A 197 -18.66 13.57 -5.59
CA LEU A 197 -17.50 14.45 -5.77
C LEU A 197 -17.54 15.27 -7.07
N LYS A 198 -18.20 14.77 -8.12
CA LYS A 198 -18.40 15.52 -9.37
C LYS A 198 -19.56 16.52 -9.30
N SER A 199 -20.56 16.28 -8.47
CA SER A 199 -21.69 17.22 -8.26
C SER A 199 -21.41 18.34 -7.26
N ALA A 200 -20.25 18.33 -6.59
CA ALA A 200 -19.83 19.35 -5.64
C ALA A 200 -18.98 20.49 -6.26
N ARG A 201 -19.04 20.67 -7.59
CA ARG A 201 -18.44 21.80 -8.31
C ARG A 201 -19.48 22.62 -9.03
#